data_AF-A0A6N8Z228-F1
#
_entry.id   AF-A0A6N8Z228-F1
#
_cell.length_a   1.000
_cell.length_b   1.000
_cell.length_c   1.000
_cell.angle_alpha   90.00
_cell.angle_beta   90.00
_cell.angle_gamma   90.00
#
_symmetry.space_group_name_H-M   'P 1'
#
loop_
_entity.id
_entity.type
_entity.pdbx_description
1 polymer ?
#
loop_
_entity_poly.entity_id
_entity_poly.type
_entity_poly.pdbx_seq_one_letter_code
_entity_poly.pdbx_strand_id
1 'polypeptide(L)'
;MTTINTFEELLNVLDEKPEWAEALRSRILSSGLQNMPEDFSRFRDNTSRRLDRISSDIGDLKGYYMRTQVIEGAADLPEFLGYKLEEILDKEQLRVLAGNRLAGGERLSFVAADLVMRVTDRDGAPAYIATEISYTASARDTTRAIQNAAFITLVTQEPCHAAVASVRNENQVEELIASREVIWLPLPNRNPEVE
;
A
#
# COMPACT_ATOMS: atom_id res chain seq x y z
N MET A 1 -62.44 -21.76 15.23
CA MET A 1 -61.18 -22.40 15.63
C MET A 1 -60.54 -22.92 14.36
N THR A 2 -59.39 -22.38 13.97
CA THR A 2 -58.64 -22.89 12.83
C THR A 2 -57.91 -24.14 13.30
N THR A 3 -58.34 -25.31 12.84
CA THR A 3 -57.73 -26.59 13.22
C THR A 3 -56.56 -26.84 12.27
N ILE A 4 -55.35 -26.94 12.79
CA ILE A 4 -54.14 -27.27 12.03
C ILE A 4 -53.95 -28.77 12.12
N ASN A 5 -54.09 -29.47 10.98
CA ASN A 5 -54.08 -30.92 10.91
C ASN A 5 -52.77 -31.46 10.33
N THR A 6 -51.97 -30.61 9.69
CA THR A 6 -50.70 -31.00 9.08
C THR A 6 -49.58 -30.02 9.42
N PHE A 7 -48.34 -30.48 9.30
CA PHE A 7 -47.18 -29.63 9.52
C PHE A 7 -47.05 -28.53 8.46
N GLU A 8 -47.50 -28.78 7.23
CA GLU A 8 -47.55 -27.77 6.15
C GLU A 8 -48.61 -26.70 6.43
N GLU A 9 -49.77 -27.06 6.99
CA GLU A 9 -50.76 -26.09 7.47
C GLU A 9 -50.20 -25.23 8.60
N LEU A 10 -49.37 -25.81 9.49
CA LEU A 10 -48.67 -25.04 10.52
C LEU A 10 -47.68 -24.04 9.91
N LEU A 11 -46.86 -24.47 8.95
CA LEU A 11 -45.88 -23.59 8.29
C LEU A 11 -46.55 -22.41 7.57
N ASN A 12 -47.62 -22.65 6.81
CA ASN A 12 -48.36 -21.58 6.14
C ASN A 12 -48.95 -20.56 7.13
N VAL A 13 -49.46 -21.03 8.27
CA VAL A 13 -49.99 -20.14 9.33
C VAL A 13 -48.87 -19.31 9.98
N LEU A 14 -47.66 -19.86 10.12
CA LEU A 14 -46.51 -19.13 10.67
C LEU A 14 -45.96 -18.09 9.67
N ASP A 15 -46.03 -18.37 8.37
CA ASP A 15 -45.67 -17.42 7.31
C ASP A 15 -46.66 -16.25 7.23
N GLU A 16 -47.96 -16.50 7.46
CA GLU A 16 -49.01 -15.48 7.49
C GLU A 16 -49.03 -14.66 8.80
N LYS A 17 -48.48 -15.20 9.89
CA LYS A 17 -48.49 -14.59 11.24
C LYS A 17 -47.09 -14.55 11.85
N PRO A 18 -46.28 -13.53 11.52
CA PRO A 18 -44.91 -13.42 11.99
C PRO A 18 -44.80 -13.34 13.53
N GLU A 19 -45.82 -12.81 14.22
CA GLU A 19 -45.87 -12.78 15.67
C GLU A 19 -46.01 -14.18 16.32
N TRP A 20 -46.63 -15.13 15.62
CA TRP A 20 -46.73 -16.52 16.09
C TRP A 20 -45.46 -17.32 15.79
N ALA A 21 -44.83 -17.05 14.65
CA ALA A 21 -43.50 -17.57 14.32
C ALA A 21 -42.47 -17.16 15.39
N GLU A 22 -42.49 -15.90 15.80
CA GLU A 22 -41.57 -15.39 16.83
C GLU A 22 -41.86 -16.00 18.21
N ALA A 23 -43.13 -16.16 18.59
CA ALA A 23 -43.50 -16.81 19.84
C ALA A 23 -43.09 -18.29 19.88
N LEU A 24 -43.21 -19.02 18.75
CA LEU A 24 -42.79 -20.41 18.63
C LEU A 24 -41.26 -20.52 18.66
N ARG A 25 -40.56 -19.64 17.93
CA ARG A 25 -39.09 -19.52 17.95
C ARG A 25 -38.57 -19.28 19.37
N SER A 26 -39.19 -18.36 20.11
CA SER A 26 -38.82 -18.04 21.49
C SER A 26 -38.96 -19.23 22.46
N ARG A 27 -39.78 -20.22 22.11
CA ARG A 27 -40.14 -21.36 22.97
C ARG A 27 -39.33 -22.61 22.65
N ILE A 28 -38.93 -22.79 21.39
CA ILE A 28 -38.13 -23.91 20.91
C ILE A 28 -36.63 -23.65 21.04
N LEU A 29 -36.18 -22.41 20.75
CA LEU A 29 -34.78 -22.06 20.81
C LEU A 29 -34.40 -21.60 22.22
N SER A 30 -33.23 -22.04 22.71
CA SER A 30 -32.61 -21.46 23.90
C SER A 30 -32.20 -20.01 23.64
N SER A 31 -32.09 -19.20 24.69
CA SER A 31 -31.65 -17.79 24.60
C SER A 31 -30.31 -17.62 23.86
N GLY A 32 -29.40 -18.60 23.97
CA GLY A 32 -28.14 -18.61 23.21
C GLY A 32 -28.31 -18.80 21.70
N LEU A 33 -29.27 -19.62 21.25
CA LEU A 33 -29.56 -19.83 19.83
C LEU A 33 -30.34 -18.64 19.21
N GLN A 34 -31.09 -17.92 20.03
CA GLN A 34 -31.82 -16.72 19.58
C GLN A 34 -30.86 -15.56 19.27
N ASN A 35 -29.80 -15.40 20.08
CA ASN A 35 -28.80 -14.32 19.94
C ASN A 35 -27.64 -14.66 19.00
N MET A 36 -27.51 -15.93 18.58
CA MET A 36 -26.41 -16.41 17.75
C MET A 36 -26.16 -15.59 16.47
N PRO A 37 -27.18 -15.13 15.71
CA PRO A 37 -26.94 -14.30 14.52
C PRO A 37 -26.26 -12.96 14.85
N GLU A 38 -26.65 -12.34 15.97
CA GLU A 38 -26.07 -11.07 16.41
C GLU A 38 -24.65 -11.26 16.95
N ASP A 39 -24.42 -12.32 17.71
CA ASP A 39 -23.10 -12.64 18.26
C ASP A 39 -22.12 -13.04 17.16
N PHE A 40 -22.58 -13.79 16.15
CA PHE A 40 -21.77 -14.12 14.98
C PHE A 40 -21.46 -12.88 14.14
N SER A 41 -22.43 -11.97 13.96
CA SER A 41 -22.20 -10.70 13.27
C SER A 41 -21.15 -9.86 14.00
N ARG A 42 -21.27 -9.72 15.32
CA ARG A 42 -20.28 -9.02 16.16
C ARG A 42 -18.90 -9.66 16.09
N PHE A 43 -18.82 -10.99 16.14
CA PHE A 43 -17.57 -11.73 15.99
C PHE A 43 -16.92 -11.48 14.63
N ARG A 44 -17.70 -11.58 13.54
CA ARG A 44 -17.22 -11.33 12.17
C ARG A 44 -16.68 -9.91 12.03
N ASP A 45 -17.42 -8.92 12.53
CA ASP A 45 -17.02 -7.52 12.41
C ASP A 45 -15.74 -7.22 13.22
N ASN A 46 -15.63 -7.75 14.45
CA ASN A 46 -14.43 -7.62 15.26
C ASN A 46 -13.22 -8.33 14.64
N THR A 47 -13.45 -9.50 14.05
CA THR A 47 -12.40 -10.27 13.36
C THR A 47 -11.92 -9.54 12.13
N SER A 48 -12.84 -9.04 11.30
CA SER A 48 -12.51 -8.26 10.09
C SER A 48 -11.68 -7.03 10.45
N ARG A 49 -12.13 -6.21 11.42
CA ARG A 49 -11.35 -5.05 11.90
C ARG A 49 -9.98 -5.41 12.46
N ARG A 50 -9.81 -6.60 13.02
CA ARG A 50 -8.52 -7.06 13.55
C ARG A 50 -7.62 -7.52 12.41
N LEU A 51 -8.16 -8.23 11.42
CA LEU A 51 -7.43 -8.64 10.22
C LEU A 51 -7.00 -7.44 9.39
N ASP A 52 -7.84 -6.40 9.28
CA ASP A 52 -7.50 -5.16 8.57
C ASP A 52 -6.32 -4.46 9.23
N ARG A 53 -6.31 -4.36 10.57
CA ARG A 53 -5.19 -3.80 11.33
C ARG A 53 -3.91 -4.61 11.17
N ILE A 54 -3.99 -5.93 11.30
CA ILE A 54 -2.83 -6.81 11.11
C ILE A 54 -2.27 -6.66 9.68
N SER A 55 -3.15 -6.59 8.68
CA SER A 55 -2.73 -6.42 7.29
C SER A 55 -2.04 -5.07 7.08
N SER A 56 -2.53 -4.01 7.73
CA SER A 56 -1.88 -2.69 7.74
C SER A 56 -0.49 -2.75 8.39
N ASP A 57 -0.39 -3.31 9.60
CA ASP A 57 0.87 -3.40 10.35
C ASP A 57 1.93 -4.22 9.58
N ILE A 58 1.50 -5.32 8.94
CA ILE A 58 2.37 -6.13 8.06
C ILE A 58 2.80 -5.32 6.83
N GLY A 59 1.90 -4.52 6.26
CA GLY A 59 2.22 -3.61 5.15
C GLY A 59 3.33 -2.63 5.52
N ASP A 60 3.23 -2.00 6.68
CA ASP A 60 4.22 -1.07 7.21
C ASP A 60 5.57 -1.76 7.46
N LEU A 61 5.54 -2.97 8.06
CA LEU A 61 6.75 -3.74 8.33
C LEU A 61 7.45 -4.20 7.03
N LYS A 62 6.69 -4.61 6.02
CA LYS A 62 7.24 -4.91 4.69
C LYS A 62 7.87 -3.68 4.06
N GLY A 63 7.21 -2.52 4.14
CA GLY A 63 7.75 -1.25 3.65
C GLY A 63 9.07 -0.89 4.33
N TYR A 64 9.13 -1.00 5.66
CA TYR A 64 10.35 -0.75 6.44
C TYR A 64 11.49 -1.70 6.05
N TYR A 65 11.22 -3.01 5.97
CA TYR A 65 12.21 -4.01 5.58
C TYR A 65 12.75 -3.77 4.17
N MET A 66 11.88 -3.46 3.21
CA MET A 66 12.29 -3.10 1.85
C MET A 66 13.18 -1.86 1.84
N ARG A 67 12.80 -0.80 2.56
CA ARG A 67 13.62 0.43 2.65
C ARG A 67 15.03 0.12 3.16
N THR A 68 15.16 -0.70 4.21
CA THR A 68 16.47 -1.13 4.71
C THR A 68 17.29 -1.85 3.65
N GLN A 69 16.71 -2.84 2.95
CA GLN A 69 17.42 -3.57 1.89
C GLN A 69 17.88 -2.67 0.75
N VAL A 70 17.02 -1.76 0.30
CA VAL A 70 17.37 -0.83 -0.77
C VAL A 70 18.48 0.11 -0.32
N ILE A 71 18.42 0.63 0.90
CA ILE A 71 19.47 1.52 1.44
C ILE A 71 20.81 0.77 1.57
N GLU A 72 20.79 -0.47 2.05
CA GLU A 72 21.98 -1.32 2.16
C GLU A 72 22.61 -1.60 0.78
N GLY A 73 21.79 -1.79 -0.26
CA GLY A 73 22.22 -2.00 -1.65
C GLY A 73 22.28 -0.74 -2.51
N ALA A 74 22.04 0.45 -1.94
CA ALA A 74 21.79 1.67 -2.72
C ALA A 74 23.01 2.09 -3.54
N ALA A 75 24.21 1.74 -3.08
CA ALA A 75 25.46 2.06 -3.76
C ALA A 75 25.55 1.47 -5.18
N ASP A 76 24.95 0.29 -5.39
CA ASP A 76 25.06 -0.45 -6.64
C ASP A 76 23.95 -0.06 -7.64
N LEU A 77 22.84 0.51 -7.16
CA LEU A 77 21.66 0.82 -7.99
C LEU A 77 21.96 1.76 -9.15
N PRO A 78 22.68 2.89 -8.98
CA PRO A 78 23.02 3.77 -10.08
C PRO A 78 23.86 3.09 -11.16
N GLU A 79 24.77 2.19 -10.79
CA GLU A 79 25.67 1.51 -11.73
C GLU A 79 24.90 0.63 -12.70
N PHE A 80 23.86 -0.09 -12.23
CA PHE A 80 22.94 -0.84 -13.09
C PHE A 80 22.23 0.03 -14.13
N LEU A 81 22.03 1.31 -13.81
CA LEU A 81 21.42 2.29 -14.71
C LEU A 81 22.45 3.02 -15.59
N GLY A 82 23.74 2.68 -15.47
CA GLY A 82 24.82 3.29 -16.23
C GLY A 82 25.30 4.63 -15.66
N TYR A 83 24.98 4.92 -14.41
CA TYR A 83 25.43 6.10 -13.68
C TYR A 83 26.47 5.74 -12.62
N LYS A 84 27.32 6.70 -12.28
CA LYS A 84 28.22 6.62 -11.13
C LYS A 84 27.57 7.35 -9.95
N LEU A 85 27.50 6.69 -8.80
CA LEU A 85 27.02 7.31 -7.57
C LEU A 85 28.05 8.33 -7.06
N GLU A 86 27.60 9.55 -6.76
CA GLU A 86 28.41 10.57 -6.09
C GLU A 86 28.00 10.72 -4.62
N GLU A 87 26.70 10.75 -4.35
CA GLU A 87 26.18 11.00 -3.00
C GLU A 87 24.76 10.45 -2.82
N ILE A 88 24.47 9.91 -1.63
CA ILE A 88 23.09 9.62 -1.19
C ILE A 88 22.66 10.75 -0.26
N LEU A 89 21.53 11.39 -0.57
CA LEU A 89 21.06 12.55 0.17
C LEU A 89 20.23 12.13 1.37
N ASP A 90 20.62 12.59 2.55
CA ASP A 90 19.85 12.39 3.78
C ASP A 90 18.68 13.39 3.91
N LYS A 91 17.86 13.19 4.95
CA LYS A 91 16.69 14.04 5.20
C LYS A 91 17.05 15.50 5.53
N GLU A 92 18.18 15.75 6.17
CA GLU A 92 18.60 17.13 6.46
C GLU A 92 19.06 17.83 5.18
N GLN A 93 19.83 17.15 4.34
CA GLN A 93 20.25 17.66 3.03
C GLN A 93 19.05 17.96 2.15
N LEU A 94 18.03 17.09 2.11
CA LEU A 94 16.77 17.38 1.42
C LEU A 94 16.05 18.59 2.03
N ARG A 95 16.00 18.73 3.35
CA ARG A 95 15.38 19.93 3.97
C ARG A 95 16.11 21.22 3.59
N VAL A 96 17.42 21.18 3.50
CA VAL A 96 18.27 22.31 3.07
C VAL A 96 18.00 22.63 1.60
N LEU A 97 17.98 21.62 0.72
CA LEU A 97 17.72 21.79 -0.72
C LEU A 97 16.33 22.35 -1.01
N ALA A 98 15.30 21.88 -0.30
CA ALA A 98 13.96 22.41 -0.44
C ALA A 98 13.90 23.91 -0.12
N GLY A 99 14.64 24.34 0.91
CA GLY A 99 14.72 25.73 1.36
C GLY A 99 13.35 26.40 1.42
N ASN A 100 13.24 27.59 0.82
CA ASN A 100 11.97 28.30 0.60
C ASN A 100 11.46 28.18 -0.84
N ARG A 101 12.02 27.27 -1.64
CA ARG A 101 11.66 27.09 -3.07
C ARG A 101 10.38 26.27 -3.25
N LEU A 102 9.98 25.51 -2.23
CA LEU A 102 8.77 24.70 -2.21
C LEU A 102 7.80 25.23 -1.15
N ALA A 103 6.50 25.16 -1.43
CA ALA A 103 5.46 25.45 -0.45
C ALA A 103 5.44 24.41 0.69
N GLY A 104 4.80 24.73 1.82
CA GLY A 104 4.87 23.89 3.02
C GLY A 104 4.44 22.42 2.82
N GLY A 105 3.35 22.18 2.07
CA GLY A 105 2.89 20.83 1.75
C GLY A 105 3.83 20.09 0.78
N GLU A 106 4.37 20.80 -0.20
CA GLU A 106 5.33 20.27 -1.18
C GLU A 106 6.65 19.90 -0.49
N ARG A 107 7.11 20.74 0.45
CA ARG A 107 8.32 20.50 1.24
C ARG A 107 8.21 19.26 2.11
N LEU A 108 7.04 19.01 2.72
CA LEU A 108 6.79 17.78 3.47
C LEU A 108 6.87 16.54 2.57
N SER A 109 6.24 16.60 1.39
CA SER A 109 6.29 15.51 0.40
C SER A 109 7.71 15.25 -0.11
N PHE A 110 8.43 16.32 -0.46
CA PHE A 110 9.80 16.28 -0.95
C PHE A 110 10.77 15.64 0.04
N VAL A 111 10.70 16.07 1.31
CA VAL A 111 11.53 15.49 2.38
C VAL A 111 11.11 14.05 2.69
N ALA A 112 9.88 13.65 2.38
CA ALA A 112 9.39 12.29 2.59
C ALA A 112 9.90 11.29 1.54
N ALA A 113 10.53 11.71 0.44
CA ALA A 113 11.09 10.82 -0.58
C ALA A 113 11.99 9.73 0.03
N ASP A 114 11.80 8.47 -0.35
CA ASP A 114 12.43 7.35 0.35
C ASP A 114 13.96 7.32 0.18
N LEU A 115 14.43 7.54 -1.05
CA LEU A 115 15.85 7.58 -1.39
C LEU A 115 16.08 8.59 -2.52
N VAL A 116 17.06 9.47 -2.33
CA VAL A 116 17.51 10.42 -3.36
C VAL A 116 19.01 10.27 -3.52
N MET A 117 19.46 10.08 -4.75
CA MET A 117 20.86 9.88 -5.09
C MET A 117 21.30 10.95 -6.08
N ARG A 118 22.46 11.58 -5.83
CA ARG A 118 23.16 12.37 -6.82
C ARG A 118 24.14 11.47 -7.56
N VAL A 119 24.08 11.52 -8.88
CA VAL A 119 24.82 10.64 -9.76
C VAL A 119 25.46 11.42 -10.90
N THR A 120 26.43 10.81 -11.57
CA THR A 120 27.01 11.32 -12.81
C THR A 120 26.82 10.30 -13.92
N ASP A 121 26.49 10.76 -15.13
CA ASP A 121 26.45 9.89 -16.31
C ASP A 121 27.86 9.54 -16.80
N ARG A 122 27.95 8.76 -17.89
CA ARG A 122 29.23 8.34 -18.48
C ARG A 122 30.08 9.50 -19.00
N ASP A 123 29.44 10.60 -19.37
CA ASP A 123 30.09 11.81 -19.88
C ASP A 123 30.43 12.80 -18.74
N GLY A 124 30.08 12.44 -17.49
CA GLY A 124 30.33 13.24 -16.29
C GLY A 124 29.28 14.31 -16.03
N ALA A 125 28.14 14.30 -16.74
CA ALA A 125 27.06 15.25 -16.49
C ALA A 125 26.31 14.85 -15.20
N PRO A 126 26.04 15.80 -14.28
CA PRO A 126 25.37 15.50 -13.03
C PRO A 126 23.87 15.32 -13.24
N ALA A 127 23.31 14.37 -12.50
CA ALA A 127 21.88 14.09 -12.46
C ALA A 127 21.48 13.58 -11.06
N TYR A 128 20.19 13.42 -10.86
CA TYR A 128 19.62 12.83 -9.65
C TYR A 128 18.71 11.64 -9.98
N ILE A 129 18.55 10.75 -9.01
CA ILE A 129 17.56 9.68 -9.05
C ILE A 129 16.72 9.78 -7.77
N ALA A 130 15.42 10.03 -7.91
CA ALA A 130 14.47 10.04 -6.82
C ALA A 130 13.68 8.72 -6.83
N THR A 131 13.87 7.91 -5.79
CA THR A 131 13.35 6.55 -5.72
C THR A 131 12.28 6.43 -4.62
N GLU A 132 11.09 5.96 -4.99
CA GLU A 132 10.08 5.48 -4.02
C GLU A 132 10.24 3.97 -3.81
N ILE A 133 10.14 3.52 -2.57
CA ILE A 133 10.38 2.12 -2.21
C ILE A 133 9.08 1.50 -1.71
N SER A 134 8.64 0.45 -2.37
CA SER A 134 7.38 -0.23 -2.06
C SER A 134 7.52 -1.74 -2.21
N TYR A 135 6.71 -2.53 -1.49
CA TYR A 135 6.65 -3.97 -1.75
C TYR A 135 5.99 -4.28 -3.10
N THR A 136 4.98 -3.50 -3.47
CA THR A 136 4.28 -3.59 -4.75
C THR A 136 4.15 -2.18 -5.30
N ALA A 137 4.72 -1.92 -6.48
CA ALA A 137 4.61 -0.61 -7.11
C ALA A 137 3.19 -0.39 -7.61
N SER A 138 2.57 0.69 -7.15
CA SER A 138 1.24 1.12 -7.56
C SER A 138 1.27 2.42 -8.37
N ALA A 139 0.11 2.82 -8.92
CA ALA A 139 -0.08 4.13 -9.53
C ALA A 139 0.23 5.29 -8.57
N ARG A 140 0.02 5.09 -7.26
CA ARG A 140 0.33 6.10 -6.24
C ARG A 140 1.84 6.27 -6.07
N ASP A 141 2.60 5.17 -6.04
CA ASP A 141 4.05 5.20 -5.83
C ASP A 141 4.76 5.82 -7.04
N THR A 142 4.33 5.48 -8.25
CA THR A 142 4.84 6.09 -9.49
C THR A 142 4.54 7.58 -9.57
N THR A 143 3.32 8.01 -9.24
CA THR A 143 2.96 9.44 -9.16
C THR A 143 3.86 10.19 -8.19
N ARG A 144 4.13 9.60 -7.01
CA ARG A 144 5.04 10.18 -6.01
C ARG A 144 6.48 10.26 -6.52
N ALA A 145 6.98 9.22 -7.18
CA ALA A 145 8.33 9.21 -7.75
C ALA A 145 8.51 10.32 -8.79
N ILE A 146 7.53 10.45 -9.71
CA ILE A 146 7.52 11.51 -10.75
C ILE A 146 7.49 12.89 -10.10
N GLN A 147 6.60 13.09 -9.12
CA GLN A 147 6.47 14.35 -8.42
C GLN A 147 7.76 14.72 -7.67
N ASN A 148 8.39 13.76 -6.98
CA ASN A 148 9.64 13.99 -6.27
C ASN A 148 10.79 14.30 -7.23
N ALA A 149 10.88 13.62 -8.37
CA ALA A 149 11.86 13.93 -9.41
C ALA A 149 11.67 15.35 -9.99
N ALA A 150 10.42 15.77 -10.22
CA ALA A 150 10.11 17.13 -10.65
C ALA A 150 10.53 18.17 -9.61
N PHE A 151 10.28 17.91 -8.32
CA PHE A 151 10.72 18.80 -7.24
C PHE A 151 12.25 18.85 -7.13
N ILE A 152 12.95 17.73 -7.26
CA ILE A 152 14.43 17.71 -7.26
C ILE A 152 14.93 18.58 -8.40
N THR A 153 14.43 18.35 -9.62
CA THR A 153 14.79 19.15 -10.80
C THR A 153 14.57 20.64 -10.57
N LEU A 154 13.43 21.00 -9.97
CA LEU A 154 13.11 22.39 -9.65
C LEU A 154 14.12 23.02 -8.68
N VAL A 155 14.47 22.31 -7.60
CA VAL A 155 15.32 22.88 -6.54
C VAL A 155 16.81 22.82 -6.85
N THR A 156 17.26 21.85 -7.64
CA THR A 156 18.69 21.67 -8.00
C THR A 156 19.04 22.27 -9.36
N GLN A 157 18.06 22.42 -10.27
CA GLN A 157 18.28 22.77 -11.68
C GLN A 157 19.12 21.74 -12.46
N GLU A 158 19.29 20.53 -11.90
CA GLU A 158 19.92 19.38 -12.55
C GLU A 158 18.83 18.35 -12.92
N PRO A 159 19.00 17.56 -14.01
CA PRO A 159 18.03 16.53 -14.38
C PRO A 159 17.80 15.52 -13.25
N CYS A 160 16.55 15.10 -13.05
CA CYS A 160 16.23 14.02 -12.11
C CYS A 160 15.35 12.95 -12.74
N HIS A 161 15.71 11.69 -12.52
CA HIS A 161 14.94 10.53 -12.93
C HIS A 161 14.03 10.05 -11.81
N ALA A 162 12.77 9.76 -12.15
CA ALA A 162 11.85 9.09 -11.27
C ALA A 162 12.12 7.58 -11.28
N ALA A 163 12.23 6.98 -10.11
CA ALA A 163 12.42 5.55 -9.96
C ALA A 163 11.46 4.96 -8.92
N VAL A 164 11.07 3.72 -9.12
CA VAL A 164 10.35 2.92 -8.12
C VAL A 164 11.11 1.63 -7.91
N ALA A 165 11.45 1.35 -6.65
CA ALA A 165 12.04 0.09 -6.24
C ALA A 165 10.96 -0.81 -5.63
N SER A 166 10.75 -1.99 -6.21
CA SER A 166 9.70 -2.91 -5.76
C SER A 166 9.97 -4.36 -6.11
N VAL A 167 9.34 -5.28 -5.37
CA VAL A 167 9.39 -6.73 -5.66
C VAL A 167 8.52 -7.09 -6.86
N ARG A 168 7.40 -6.38 -7.03
CA ARG A 168 6.45 -6.57 -8.12
C ARG A 168 5.72 -5.28 -8.45
N ASN A 169 5.07 -5.26 -9.61
CA ASN A 169 4.34 -4.09 -10.12
C ASN A 169 2.88 -4.43 -10.38
N GLU A 170 2.00 -3.45 -10.22
CA GLU A 170 0.65 -3.51 -10.76
C GLU A 170 0.66 -3.24 -12.27
N ASN A 171 -0.27 -3.81 -13.03
CA ASN A 171 -0.34 -3.67 -14.50
C ASN A 171 -0.32 -2.19 -14.96
N GLN A 172 -0.93 -1.29 -14.17
CA GLN A 172 -0.99 0.15 -14.49
C GLN A 172 0.40 0.83 -14.47
N VAL A 173 1.38 0.23 -13.78
CA VAL A 173 2.76 0.75 -13.71
C VAL A 173 3.57 0.33 -14.94
N GLU A 174 3.21 -0.76 -15.60
CA GLU A 174 3.97 -1.28 -16.76
C GLU A 174 4.03 -0.30 -17.93
N GLU A 175 2.96 0.47 -18.16
CA GLU A 175 2.93 1.49 -19.22
C GLU A 175 3.93 2.62 -18.96
N LEU A 176 4.04 3.10 -17.72
CA LEU A 176 4.99 4.15 -17.31
C LEU A 176 6.45 3.67 -17.37
N ILE A 177 6.67 2.38 -17.11
CA ILE A 177 8.00 1.75 -17.28
C ILE A 177 8.32 1.66 -18.77
N ALA A 178 7.37 1.22 -19.60
CA ALA A 178 7.56 1.08 -21.04
C ALA A 178 7.81 2.43 -21.72
N SER A 179 7.12 3.50 -21.29
CA SER A 179 7.33 4.87 -21.78
C SER A 179 8.61 5.52 -21.24
N ARG A 180 9.30 4.88 -20.28
CA ARG A 180 10.49 5.38 -19.57
C ARG A 180 10.24 6.65 -18.75
N GLU A 181 8.99 6.92 -18.39
CA GLU A 181 8.65 7.97 -17.44
C GLU A 181 9.10 7.60 -16.01
N VAL A 182 9.10 6.30 -15.71
CA VAL A 182 9.58 5.76 -14.43
C VAL A 182 10.58 4.63 -14.69
N ILE A 183 11.70 4.67 -13.97
CA ILE A 183 12.66 3.57 -13.93
C ILE A 183 12.21 2.56 -12.88
N TRP A 184 12.08 1.30 -13.27
CA TRP A 184 11.82 0.23 -12.31
C TRP A 184 13.13 -0.42 -11.82
N LEU A 185 13.29 -0.47 -10.50
CA LEU A 185 14.38 -1.13 -9.82
C LEU A 185 13.85 -2.41 -9.16
N PRO A 186 13.99 -3.59 -9.78
CA PRO A 186 13.45 -4.82 -9.23
C PRO A 186 14.18 -5.21 -7.95
N LEU A 187 13.43 -5.42 -6.87
CA LEU A 187 13.96 -5.92 -5.60
C LEU A 187 13.83 -7.43 -5.53
N PRO A 188 14.85 -8.14 -5.03
CA PRO A 188 14.77 -9.58 -4.91
C PRO A 188 13.66 -9.96 -3.94
N ASN A 189 12.78 -10.88 -4.35
CA ASN A 189 11.77 -11.45 -3.46
C ASN A 189 12.45 -12.42 -2.48
N ARG A 190 13.11 -11.91 -1.44
CA ARG A 190 13.73 -12.72 -0.38
C ARG A 190 12.74 -13.06 0.72
N ASN A 191 11.51 -13.41 0.35
CA ASN A 191 10.59 -14.01 1.31
C ASN A 191 11.00 -15.49 1.46
N PRO A 192 11.46 -15.94 2.64
CA PRO A 192 11.46 -17.36 2.93
C PRO A 192 9.99 -17.80 3.01
N GLU A 193 9.61 -18.85 2.27
CA GLU A 193 8.26 -19.43 2.13
C GLU A 193 7.41 -18.74 1.04
N VAL A 194 6.95 -19.40 -0.04
CA VAL A 194 6.45 -20.78 -0.23
C VAL A 194 6.73 -21.24 -1.69
N GLU A 195 7.42 -22.37 -1.87
CA GLU A 195 7.22 -23.33 -2.98
C GLU A 195 6.25 -24.43 -2.50
#